data_AF-A0A935SVF9-F1
#
_entry.id   AF-A0A935SVF9-F1
#
_cell.length_a   1.000
_cell.length_b   1.000
_cell.length_c   1.000
_cell.angle_alpha   90.00
_cell.angle_beta   90.00
_cell.angle_gamma   90.00
#
_symmetry.space_group_name_H-M   'P 1'
#
loop_
_entity.id
_entity.type
_entity.pdbx_description
1 polymer ?
#
loop_
_entity_poly.entity_id
_entity_poly.type
_entity_poly.pdbx_seq_one_letter_code
_entity_poly.pdbx_strand_id
1 'polypeptide(L)'
;MRLMRHNFLFVLGLMLTLGVSAAIAGGKEKKAKIPKKMGALSVQTTPVAYPVKVDGKYLGMSGVGSGVDFYLAPGFHTVEVTGPGGKTYTREVEIRKGVRECICLKGVEETITKDCPYRFVLDGPRRVTEGDPVTFKAINKGTAPIPLRYVWRVVNGRITSGQGTPVITVDSSGMGGKTIEAELDVNDAVYDSRCREVISVPTDVEPIKEPPPILKIMCDQFDSISNDDDKARLDNCMIMAQNTPDSQLYVVIYPGTDRMSRTRNTYERVSKRSLDYLIKRGMDPSRIKYVRGSNRTRTAYEIWIVPAGAEPPVVQ
;
A
#
# COMPACT_ATOMS: atom_id res chain seq x y z
N MET A 1 14.03 -19.87 7.41
CA MET A 1 14.50 -20.76 8.51
C MET A 1 15.72 -21.54 8.01
N ARG A 2 16.86 -21.57 8.74
CA ARG A 2 18.10 -22.23 8.27
C ARG A 2 18.17 -23.66 8.80
N LEU A 3 18.19 -24.64 7.91
CA LEU A 3 18.68 -25.99 8.22
C LEU A 3 20.05 -26.16 7.59
N MET A 4 21.01 -26.66 8.36
CA MET A 4 22.34 -27.00 7.86
C MET A 4 22.34 -28.44 7.37
N ARG A 5 22.70 -28.66 6.11
CA ARG A 5 22.95 -29.99 5.56
C ARG A 5 24.43 -30.10 5.20
N HIS A 6 25.08 -31.13 5.73
CA HIS A 6 26.49 -31.41 5.46
C HIS A 6 26.59 -32.44 4.34
N ASN A 7 27.44 -32.23 3.34
CA ASN A 7 27.77 -33.24 2.32
C ASN A 7 29.30 -33.25 2.06
N PHE A 8 29.84 -34.42 1.69
CA PHE A 8 31.21 -34.52 1.18
C PHE A 8 31.21 -34.50 -0.35
N LEU A 9 32.04 -33.65 -0.93
CA LEU A 9 32.36 -33.69 -2.35
C LEU A 9 33.78 -34.24 -2.52
N PHE A 10 33.92 -35.24 -3.39
CA PHE A 10 35.22 -35.73 -3.84
C PHE A 10 35.78 -34.75 -4.88
N VAL A 11 36.96 -34.20 -4.61
CA VAL A 11 37.61 -33.28 -5.55
C VAL A 11 38.59 -34.10 -6.40
N LEU A 12 38.24 -34.32 -7.66
CA LEU A 12 39.11 -34.97 -8.64
C LEU A 12 40.16 -33.95 -9.12
N GLY A 13 41.29 -33.89 -8.41
CA GLY A 13 42.49 -33.22 -8.93
C GLY A 13 43.24 -34.18 -9.83
N LEU A 14 43.11 -34.04 -11.16
CA LEU A 14 43.90 -34.80 -12.12
C LEU A 14 45.35 -34.31 -12.09
N MET A 15 46.15 -34.80 -11.14
CA MET A 15 47.61 -34.59 -11.14
C MET A 15 48.28 -35.74 -11.90
N LEU A 16 48.26 -35.64 -13.23
CA LEU A 16 49.20 -36.36 -14.08
C LEU A 16 50.59 -35.73 -13.88
N THR A 17 51.36 -36.22 -12.91
CA THR A 17 52.75 -35.82 -12.77
C THR A 17 53.59 -36.56 -13.80
N LEU A 18 53.62 -36.05 -15.04
CA LEU A 18 54.75 -36.26 -15.94
C LEU A 18 55.89 -35.38 -15.43
N GLY A 19 56.97 -36.02 -15.01
CA GLY A 19 58.05 -35.37 -14.29
C GLY A 19 58.82 -34.36 -15.14
N VAL A 20 58.98 -33.14 -14.61
CA VAL A 20 60.20 -32.34 -14.70
C VAL A 20 60.27 -31.51 -13.40
N SER A 21 61.39 -31.60 -12.68
CA SER A 21 61.60 -30.87 -11.44
C SER A 21 62.10 -29.45 -11.73
N ALA A 22 61.30 -28.45 -11.39
CA ALA A 22 61.78 -27.08 -11.16
C ALA A 22 61.43 -26.69 -9.71
N ALA A 23 62.46 -26.35 -8.93
CA ALA A 23 62.35 -26.07 -7.52
C ALA A 23 61.78 -24.67 -7.28
N ILE A 24 60.67 -24.59 -6.54
CA ILE A 24 60.29 -23.38 -5.80
C ILE A 24 60.41 -23.72 -4.31
N ALA A 25 61.16 -22.89 -3.60
CA ALA A 25 61.46 -23.01 -2.19
C ALA A 25 60.28 -22.54 -1.34
N GLY A 26 59.59 -23.50 -0.74
CA GLY A 26 58.78 -23.38 0.47
C GLY A 26 59.07 -24.60 1.32
N GLY A 27 59.23 -24.43 2.64
CA GLY A 27 59.76 -25.43 3.58
C GLY A 27 59.28 -26.86 3.30
N LYS A 28 60.18 -27.71 2.78
CA LYS A 28 59.91 -29.11 2.50
C LYS A 28 60.03 -29.90 3.80
N GLU A 29 58.91 -30.16 4.47
CA GLU A 29 58.82 -31.35 5.32
C GLU A 29 59.16 -32.57 4.43
N LYS A 30 60.21 -33.31 4.79
CA LYS A 30 60.60 -34.53 4.07
C LYS A 30 59.48 -35.55 4.25
N LYS A 31 58.58 -35.68 3.27
CA LYS A 31 57.54 -36.71 3.25
C LYS A 31 58.17 -38.07 3.54
N ALA A 32 57.62 -38.80 4.51
CA ALA A 32 58.13 -40.09 4.93
C ALA A 32 58.23 -41.07 3.73
N LYS A 33 59.32 -41.84 3.67
CA LYS A 33 59.51 -42.84 2.61
C LYS A 33 58.50 -43.98 2.82
N ILE A 34 57.78 -44.34 1.76
CA ILE A 34 56.83 -45.48 1.77
C ILE A 34 57.61 -46.76 2.12
N PRO A 35 57.15 -47.57 3.10
CA PRO A 35 57.78 -48.84 3.44
C PRO A 35 57.92 -49.79 2.25
N LYS A 36 58.99 -50.58 2.23
CA LYS A 36 59.24 -51.58 1.18
C LYS A 36 58.07 -52.58 1.17
N LYS A 37 57.45 -52.78 -0.01
CA LYS A 37 56.29 -53.68 -0.29
C LYS A 37 54.90 -53.12 0.02
N MET A 38 54.76 -51.88 0.49
CA MET A 38 53.45 -51.24 0.73
C MET A 38 53.14 -50.15 -0.31
N GLY A 39 51.87 -49.76 -0.41
CA GLY A 39 51.44 -48.50 -1.00
C GLY A 39 51.08 -47.48 0.09
N ALA A 40 50.80 -46.24 -0.29
CA ALA A 40 50.36 -45.20 0.64
C ALA A 40 48.98 -44.66 0.23
N LEU A 41 48.02 -44.65 1.15
CA LEU A 41 46.75 -43.96 1.02
C LEU A 41 46.82 -42.64 1.80
N SER A 42 46.82 -41.52 1.10
CA SER A 42 46.84 -40.18 1.69
C SER A 42 45.42 -39.64 1.80
N VAL A 43 44.88 -39.47 3.01
CA VAL A 43 43.52 -38.95 3.21
C VAL A 43 43.57 -37.52 3.73
N GLN A 44 42.94 -36.61 2.99
CA GLN A 44 42.84 -35.20 3.29
C GLN A 44 41.38 -34.75 3.30
N THR A 45 41.01 -33.97 4.32
CA THR A 45 39.68 -33.37 4.43
C THR A 45 39.77 -31.87 4.73
N THR A 46 38.76 -31.11 4.31
CA THR A 46 38.61 -29.69 4.66
C THR A 46 37.14 -29.40 5.02
N PRO A 47 36.83 -28.56 6.01
CA PRO A 47 37.76 -27.73 6.78
C PRO A 47 38.40 -28.42 7.99
N VAL A 48 37.86 -29.55 8.45
CA VAL A 48 38.36 -30.27 9.65
C VAL A 48 38.76 -31.71 9.33
N ALA A 49 39.52 -32.32 10.23
CA ALA A 49 39.92 -33.73 10.18
C ALA A 49 38.75 -34.64 10.54
N TYR A 50 38.67 -35.82 9.92
CA TYR A 50 37.60 -36.79 10.13
C TYR A 50 38.15 -38.20 10.35
N PRO A 51 37.47 -39.04 11.15
CA PRO A 51 37.80 -40.46 11.32
C PRO A 51 37.87 -41.21 10.00
N VAL A 52 38.94 -41.98 9.81
CA VAL A 52 39.19 -42.83 8.65
C VAL A 52 39.19 -44.29 9.08
N LYS A 53 38.36 -45.11 8.42
CA LYS A 53 38.44 -46.57 8.47
C LYS A 53 38.87 -47.11 7.11
N VAL A 54 39.62 -48.21 7.15
CA VAL A 54 39.95 -48.99 5.96
C VAL A 54 39.59 -50.44 6.27
N ASP A 55 38.81 -51.07 5.39
CA ASP A 55 38.30 -52.44 5.54
C ASP A 55 37.60 -52.66 6.89
N GLY A 56 36.80 -51.66 7.31
CA GLY A 56 36.09 -51.66 8.59
C GLY A 56 36.96 -51.36 9.83
N LYS A 57 38.29 -51.30 9.70
CA LYS A 57 39.21 -51.00 10.81
C LYS A 57 39.54 -49.51 10.89
N TYR A 58 39.39 -48.92 12.07
CA TYR A 58 39.81 -47.54 12.31
C TYR A 58 41.34 -47.40 12.26
N LEU A 59 41.83 -46.50 11.39
CA LEU A 59 43.26 -46.26 11.21
C LEU A 59 43.72 -44.92 11.80
N GLY A 60 42.83 -43.95 11.96
CA GLY A 60 43.16 -42.65 12.51
C GLY A 60 42.29 -41.53 11.92
N MET A 61 42.78 -40.30 12.03
CA MET A 61 42.12 -39.11 11.48
C MET A 61 42.76 -38.71 10.15
N SER A 62 41.98 -38.17 9.22
CA SER A 62 42.49 -37.51 8.02
C SER A 62 43.23 -36.22 8.35
N GLY A 63 44.02 -35.71 7.42
CA GLY A 63 44.72 -34.42 7.57
C GLY A 63 43.92 -33.22 7.06
N VAL A 64 44.21 -32.03 7.57
CA VAL A 64 43.68 -30.73 7.09
C VAL A 64 44.84 -29.93 6.50
N GLY A 65 44.65 -29.37 5.30
CA GLY A 65 45.72 -28.66 4.56
C GLY A 65 46.77 -29.58 3.94
N SER A 66 47.19 -30.63 4.64
CA SER A 66 48.05 -31.72 4.14
C SER A 66 47.46 -33.08 4.51
N GLY A 67 47.38 -34.01 3.56
CA GLY A 67 46.88 -35.36 3.81
C GLY A 67 47.77 -36.19 4.74
N VAL A 68 47.14 -37.11 5.48
CA VAL A 68 47.83 -38.10 6.34
C VAL A 68 47.97 -39.40 5.57
N ASP A 69 49.20 -39.95 5.55
CA ASP A 69 49.51 -41.19 4.83
C ASP A 69 49.27 -42.43 5.72
N PHE A 70 48.47 -43.36 5.22
CA PHE A 70 48.26 -44.70 5.78
C PHE A 70 48.91 -45.73 4.86
N TYR A 71 49.77 -46.59 5.40
CA TYR A 71 50.48 -47.59 4.61
C TYR A 71 49.71 -48.92 4.59
N LEU A 72 49.37 -49.37 3.39
CA LEU A 72 48.50 -50.53 3.16
C LEU A 72 49.20 -51.54 2.23
N ALA A 73 48.80 -52.80 2.35
CA ALA A 73 49.24 -53.82 1.41
C ALA A 73 48.71 -53.50 0.00
N PRO A 74 49.38 -53.94 -1.08
CA PRO A 74 48.81 -53.80 -2.41
C PRO A 74 47.52 -54.63 -2.56
N GLY A 75 46.46 -54.04 -3.12
CA GLY A 75 45.14 -54.67 -3.24
C GLY A 75 44.00 -53.65 -3.26
N PHE A 76 42.76 -54.13 -3.37
CA PHE A 76 41.57 -53.29 -3.22
C PHE A 76 41.22 -53.13 -1.75
N HIS A 77 40.98 -51.88 -1.35
CA HIS A 77 40.65 -51.51 0.02
C HIS A 77 39.39 -50.64 0.03
N THR A 78 38.50 -50.88 0.98
CA THR A 78 37.32 -50.04 1.19
C THR A 78 37.65 -48.95 2.20
N VAL A 79 37.67 -47.70 1.76
CA VAL A 79 37.95 -46.54 2.59
C VAL A 79 36.65 -45.87 3.01
N GLU A 80 36.49 -45.64 4.30
CA GLU A 80 35.37 -44.93 4.89
C GLU A 80 35.85 -43.71 5.67
N VAL A 81 35.26 -42.55 5.42
CA VAL A 81 35.53 -41.31 6.15
C VAL A 81 34.25 -40.78 6.78
N THR A 82 34.20 -40.72 8.12
CA THR A 82 32.99 -40.31 8.86
C THR A 82 33.00 -38.82 9.16
N GLY A 83 32.11 -38.08 8.52
CA GLY A 83 31.96 -36.64 8.60
C GLY A 83 30.99 -36.12 9.66
N PRO A 84 30.65 -34.81 9.58
CA PRO A 84 29.72 -34.18 10.51
C PRO A 84 28.33 -34.83 10.43
N GLY A 85 27.68 -34.98 11.58
CA GLY A 85 26.35 -35.59 11.66
C GLY A 85 26.30 -37.08 11.34
N GLY A 86 27.46 -37.78 11.39
CA GLY A 86 27.54 -39.23 11.19
C GLY A 86 27.48 -39.68 9.73
N LYS A 87 27.54 -38.77 8.76
CA LYS A 87 27.59 -39.12 7.33
C LYS A 87 28.92 -39.75 6.96
N THR A 88 28.90 -40.88 6.28
CA THR A 88 30.12 -41.58 5.85
C THR A 88 30.30 -41.46 4.34
N TYR A 89 31.49 -41.07 3.93
CA TYR A 89 31.96 -41.25 2.56
C TYR A 89 32.60 -42.62 2.44
N THR A 90 32.18 -43.44 1.48
CA THR A 90 32.74 -44.78 1.24
C THR A 90 33.23 -44.90 -0.20
N ARG A 91 34.44 -45.44 -0.39
CA ARG A 91 35.01 -45.69 -1.71
C ARG A 91 35.97 -46.87 -1.69
N GLU A 92 35.90 -47.71 -2.71
CA GLU A 92 36.92 -48.72 -2.99
C GLU A 92 38.10 -48.09 -3.76
N VAL A 93 39.32 -48.35 -3.30
CA VAL A 93 40.56 -47.84 -3.90
C VAL A 93 41.54 -48.99 -4.09
N GLU A 94 42.16 -49.06 -5.26
CA GLU A 94 43.26 -49.97 -5.54
C GLU A 94 44.57 -49.36 -5.02
N ILE A 95 45.17 -49.97 -4.00
CA ILE A 95 46.49 -49.59 -3.51
C ILE A 95 47.56 -50.36 -4.28
N ARG A 96 48.48 -49.63 -4.91
CA ARG A 96 49.62 -50.22 -5.65
C ARG A 96 50.92 -50.04 -4.88
N LYS A 97 51.81 -51.04 -4.99
CA LYS A 97 53.13 -51.03 -4.33
C LYS A 97 53.94 -49.80 -4.76
N GLY A 98 54.44 -49.04 -3.78
CA GLY A 98 55.26 -47.85 -4.00
C GLY A 98 54.51 -46.64 -4.58
N VAL A 99 53.20 -46.77 -4.83
CA VAL A 99 52.34 -45.69 -5.32
C VAL A 99 51.64 -45.03 -4.13
N ARG A 100 51.42 -43.72 -4.25
CA ARG A 100 50.63 -42.94 -3.31
C ARG A 100 49.31 -42.58 -3.97
N GLU A 101 48.24 -43.15 -3.46
CA GLU A 101 46.87 -42.77 -3.81
C GLU A 101 46.37 -41.71 -2.84
N CYS A 102 45.50 -40.80 -3.30
CA CYS A 102 45.00 -39.71 -2.47
C CYS A 102 43.48 -39.60 -2.54
N ILE A 103 42.86 -39.45 -1.36
CA ILE A 103 41.44 -39.11 -1.22
C ILE A 103 41.37 -37.72 -0.61
N CYS A 104 40.91 -36.75 -1.40
CA CYS A 104 40.65 -35.39 -0.96
C CYS A 104 39.14 -35.13 -0.89
N LEU A 105 38.64 -34.88 0.32
CA LEU A 105 37.23 -34.60 0.57
C LEU A 105 37.05 -33.16 1.05
N LYS A 106 36.13 -32.44 0.42
CA LYS A 106 35.69 -31.14 0.93
C LYS A 106 34.31 -31.29 1.55
N GLY A 107 34.20 -31.00 2.84
CA GLY A 107 32.93 -30.78 3.52
C GLY A 107 32.32 -29.50 3.00
N VAL A 108 31.12 -29.60 2.47
CA VAL A 108 30.30 -28.45 2.06
C VAL A 108 29.16 -28.33 3.05
N GLU A 109 29.05 -27.17 3.67
CA GLU A 109 27.90 -26.75 4.44
C GLU A 109 26.92 -26.07 3.50
N GLU A 110 25.81 -26.74 3.20
CA GLU A 110 24.69 -26.12 2.49
C GLU A 110 23.70 -25.58 3.51
N THR A 111 23.52 -24.26 3.54
CA THR A 111 22.39 -23.64 4.24
C THR A 111 21.14 -23.78 3.37
N ILE A 112 20.23 -24.68 3.76
CA ILE A 112 18.91 -24.76 3.15
C ILE A 112 18.06 -23.65 3.75
N THR A 113 17.78 -22.62 2.96
CA THR A 113 16.80 -21.57 3.29
C THR A 113 15.43 -22.04 2.84
N LYS A 114 14.54 -22.31 3.79
CA LYS A 114 13.10 -22.48 3.51
C LYS A 114 12.42 -21.12 3.46
N ASP A 115 11.54 -20.95 2.47
CA ASP A 115 10.65 -19.79 2.34
C ASP A 115 9.67 -19.70 3.51
N CYS A 116 9.11 -18.50 3.72
CA CYS A 116 8.08 -18.29 4.73
C CYS A 116 6.80 -19.05 4.35
N PRO A 117 6.13 -19.69 5.31
CA PRO A 117 4.96 -20.53 5.05
C PRO A 117 3.69 -19.73 4.73
N TYR A 118 3.76 -18.40 4.84
CA TYR A 118 2.69 -17.48 4.49
C TYR A 118 3.25 -16.33 3.66
N ARG A 119 2.36 -15.73 2.88
CA ARG A 119 2.63 -14.55 2.06
C ARG A 119 1.35 -13.75 1.94
N PHE A 120 1.35 -12.50 2.37
CA PHE A 120 0.15 -11.68 2.37
C PHE A 120 0.07 -10.74 1.18
N VAL A 121 -1.17 -10.51 0.75
CA VAL A 121 -1.56 -9.43 -0.15
C VAL A 121 -2.74 -8.73 0.48
N LEU A 122 -2.76 -7.40 0.44
CA LEU A 122 -3.92 -6.64 0.88
C LEU A 122 -4.91 -6.46 -0.27
N ASP A 123 -6.19 -6.62 0.05
CA ASP A 123 -7.32 -6.30 -0.80
C ASP A 123 -8.12 -5.18 -0.15
N GLY A 124 -8.54 -4.21 -0.96
CA GLY A 124 -9.26 -3.03 -0.54
C GLY A 124 -9.83 -2.33 -1.78
N PRO A 125 -10.94 -1.59 -1.64
CA PRO A 125 -11.48 -0.85 -2.76
C PRO A 125 -10.47 0.22 -3.21
N ARG A 126 -10.32 0.39 -4.53
CA ARG A 126 -9.47 1.46 -5.06
C ARG A 126 -10.03 2.84 -4.70
N ARG A 127 -11.34 2.95 -4.58
CA ARG A 127 -12.07 4.21 -4.40
C ARG A 127 -13.37 3.99 -3.64
N VAL A 128 -13.74 4.94 -2.79
CA VAL A 128 -15.00 5.00 -2.04
C VAL A 128 -15.54 6.42 -1.99
N THR A 129 -16.81 6.62 -1.63
CA THR A 129 -17.32 7.96 -1.30
C THR A 129 -17.03 8.27 0.16
N GLU A 130 -16.76 9.53 0.48
CA GLU A 130 -16.63 9.99 1.87
C GLU A 130 -17.87 9.60 2.70
N GLY A 131 -17.61 9.01 3.86
CA GLY A 131 -18.64 8.48 4.76
C GLY A 131 -18.96 7.00 4.55
N ASP A 132 -18.58 6.41 3.40
CA ASP A 132 -18.75 4.97 3.19
C ASP A 132 -17.76 4.17 4.06
N PRO A 133 -18.17 3.03 4.65
CA PRO A 133 -17.27 2.16 5.37
C PRO A 133 -16.30 1.46 4.40
N VAL A 134 -15.00 1.57 4.67
CA VAL A 134 -13.95 0.94 3.87
C VAL A 134 -13.53 -0.38 4.50
N THR A 135 -13.50 -1.47 3.73
CA THR A 135 -13.07 -2.79 4.23
C THR A 135 -11.75 -3.18 3.61
N PHE A 136 -10.76 -3.49 4.44
CA PHE A 136 -9.47 -4.05 4.01
C PHE A 136 -9.35 -5.50 4.47
N LYS A 137 -8.79 -6.35 3.59
CA LYS A 137 -8.63 -7.78 3.84
C LYS A 137 -7.20 -8.21 3.57
N ALA A 138 -6.62 -8.93 4.53
CA ALA A 138 -5.35 -9.61 4.40
C ALA A 138 -5.58 -11.00 3.80
N ILE A 139 -5.08 -11.23 2.59
CA ILE A 139 -5.20 -12.50 1.88
C ILE A 139 -3.88 -13.24 1.97
N ASN A 140 -3.86 -14.34 2.72
CA ASN A 140 -2.71 -15.24 2.75
C ASN A 140 -2.70 -16.14 1.50
N LYS A 141 -1.62 -16.08 0.72
CA LYS A 141 -1.36 -16.94 -0.45
C LYS A 141 -0.51 -18.18 -0.11
N GLY A 142 -0.13 -18.37 1.15
CA GLY A 142 0.56 -19.56 1.66
C GLY A 142 -0.35 -20.50 2.45
N THR A 143 0.24 -21.33 3.31
CA THR A 143 -0.45 -22.40 4.06
C THR A 143 -0.69 -22.08 5.53
N ALA A 144 -0.05 -21.04 6.10
CA ALA A 144 -0.12 -20.59 7.50
C ALA A 144 -0.60 -21.67 8.51
N PRO A 145 0.21 -22.71 8.78
CA PRO A 145 -0.16 -23.77 9.71
C PRO A 145 -0.12 -23.33 11.19
N ILE A 146 0.19 -22.05 11.46
CA ILE A 146 0.40 -21.49 12.79
C ILE A 146 -0.43 -20.21 12.97
N PRO A 147 -0.84 -19.88 14.21
CA PRO A 147 -1.55 -18.62 14.50
C PRO A 147 -0.70 -17.41 14.14
N LEU A 148 -1.34 -16.43 13.49
CA LEU A 148 -0.73 -15.18 13.06
C LEU A 148 -1.23 -14.01 13.91
N ARG A 149 -0.36 -13.03 14.15
CA ARG A 149 -0.70 -11.77 14.81
C ARG A 149 -0.79 -10.67 13.75
N TYR A 150 -1.94 -10.02 13.69
CA TYR A 150 -2.22 -8.90 12.79
C TYR A 150 -2.17 -7.59 13.57
N VAL A 151 -1.42 -6.62 13.08
CA VAL A 151 -1.40 -5.27 13.61
C VAL A 151 -1.69 -4.30 12.47
N TRP A 152 -2.87 -3.69 12.51
CA TRP A 152 -3.28 -2.72 11.50
C TRP A 152 -2.99 -1.30 11.95
N ARG A 153 -2.49 -0.50 11.01
CA ARG A 153 -2.36 0.96 11.12
C ARG A 153 -3.06 1.61 9.93
N VAL A 154 -3.73 2.72 10.17
CA VAL A 154 -4.44 3.46 9.13
C VAL A 154 -4.07 4.93 9.22
N VAL A 155 -3.79 5.53 8.06
CA VAL A 155 -3.61 6.98 7.89
C VAL A 155 -4.84 7.55 7.19
N ASN A 156 -5.28 8.75 7.59
CA ASN A 156 -6.46 9.44 7.05
C ASN A 156 -7.77 8.63 7.18
N GLY A 157 -7.97 7.97 8.31
CA GLY A 157 -9.19 7.23 8.61
C GLY A 157 -9.14 6.66 10.01
N ARG A 158 -10.23 6.04 10.47
CA ARG A 158 -10.28 5.40 11.78
C ARG A 158 -10.77 3.96 11.67
N ILE A 159 -10.01 3.01 12.21
CA ILE A 159 -10.47 1.62 12.32
C ILE A 159 -11.67 1.58 13.28
N THR A 160 -12.80 1.09 12.79
CA THR A 160 -14.04 0.92 13.57
C THR A 160 -14.20 -0.50 14.09
N SER A 161 -13.65 -1.50 13.41
CA SER A 161 -13.72 -2.91 13.82
C SER A 161 -12.61 -3.77 13.20
N GLY A 162 -12.42 -4.97 13.75
CA GLY A 162 -11.57 -6.01 13.16
C GLY A 162 -10.07 -5.95 13.50
N GLN A 163 -9.66 -5.06 14.42
CA GLN A 163 -8.26 -5.00 14.86
C GLN A 163 -7.79 -6.35 15.43
N GLY A 164 -6.57 -6.77 15.10
CA GLY A 164 -6.05 -8.09 15.47
C GLY A 164 -6.55 -9.25 14.60
N THR A 165 -7.34 -8.98 13.57
CA THR A 165 -7.90 -10.00 12.66
C THR A 165 -7.46 -9.77 11.21
N PRO A 166 -7.66 -10.72 10.28
CA PRO A 166 -7.28 -10.51 8.87
C PRO A 166 -8.18 -9.52 8.12
N VAL A 167 -9.23 -8.98 8.73
CA VAL A 167 -10.15 -8.03 8.09
C VAL A 167 -10.41 -6.86 9.02
N ILE A 168 -10.31 -5.63 8.52
CA ILE A 168 -10.69 -4.42 9.26
C ILE A 168 -11.73 -3.62 8.49
N THR A 169 -12.55 -2.88 9.23
CA THR A 169 -13.40 -1.82 8.69
C THR A 169 -12.89 -0.47 9.17
N VAL A 170 -12.87 0.51 8.28
CA VAL A 170 -12.37 1.87 8.49
C VAL A 170 -13.46 2.87 8.13
N ASP A 171 -13.65 3.87 8.97
CA ASP A 171 -14.50 5.03 8.73
C ASP A 171 -13.75 6.07 7.89
N SER A 172 -14.38 6.51 6.80
CA SER A 172 -13.88 7.50 5.84
C SER A 172 -14.49 8.89 6.00
N SER A 173 -15.30 9.12 7.04
CA SER A 173 -15.95 10.41 7.29
C SER A 173 -14.94 11.55 7.47
N GLY A 174 -15.13 12.67 6.76
CA GLY A 174 -14.23 13.83 6.81
C GLY A 174 -12.93 13.65 6.01
N MET A 175 -12.83 12.58 5.21
CA MET A 175 -11.63 12.23 4.43
C MET A 175 -11.82 12.51 2.93
N GLY A 176 -12.88 13.21 2.53
CA GLY A 176 -13.10 13.61 1.14
C GLY A 176 -11.87 14.28 0.53
N GLY A 177 -11.45 13.81 -0.65
CA GLY A 177 -10.28 14.31 -1.38
C GLY A 177 -8.93 13.82 -0.83
N LYS A 178 -8.92 12.94 0.18
CA LYS A 178 -7.71 12.31 0.71
C LYS A 178 -7.64 10.83 0.30
N THR A 179 -6.49 10.23 0.55
CA THR A 179 -6.26 8.80 0.39
C THR A 179 -6.11 8.17 1.77
N ILE A 180 -6.90 7.12 2.03
CA ILE A 180 -6.74 6.24 3.18
C ILE A 180 -5.60 5.27 2.86
N GLU A 181 -4.59 5.20 3.72
CA GLU A 181 -3.52 4.21 3.62
C GLU A 181 -3.70 3.18 4.74
N ALA A 182 -3.97 1.93 4.39
CA ALA A 182 -4.04 0.83 5.35
C ALA A 182 -2.76 0.02 5.31
N GLU A 183 -2.01 0.02 6.41
CA GLU A 183 -0.80 -0.79 6.60
C GLU A 183 -1.11 -1.98 7.52
N LEU A 184 -0.67 -3.16 7.09
CA LEU A 184 -0.66 -4.37 7.88
C LEU A 184 0.77 -4.75 8.23
N ASP A 185 1.03 -4.91 9.52
CA ASP A 185 2.20 -5.60 10.06
C ASP A 185 1.76 -6.97 10.58
N VAL A 186 2.21 -8.03 9.92
CA VAL A 186 1.85 -9.41 10.25
C VAL A 186 3.10 -10.21 10.60
N ASN A 187 3.02 -10.92 11.72
CA ASN A 187 4.07 -11.82 12.18
C ASN A 187 3.50 -13.04 12.92
N ASP A 188 4.39 -13.92 13.36
CA ASP A 188 4.06 -15.12 14.12
C ASP A 188 5.09 -15.37 15.23
N ALA A 189 4.75 -16.23 16.20
CA ALA A 189 5.60 -16.49 17.37
C ALA A 189 6.79 -17.44 17.11
N VAL A 190 6.81 -18.17 15.99
CA VAL A 190 7.78 -19.22 15.66
C VAL A 190 8.92 -18.70 14.78
N TYR A 191 8.57 -17.98 13.71
CA TYR A 191 9.50 -17.38 12.78
C TYR A 191 9.84 -15.94 13.16
N ASP A 192 8.98 -15.28 13.98
CA ASP A 192 9.16 -13.92 14.50
C ASP A 192 9.52 -12.94 13.36
N SER A 193 10.54 -12.11 13.56
CA SER A 193 11.02 -11.10 12.61
C SER A 193 11.51 -11.67 11.28
N ARG A 194 11.75 -12.98 11.15
CA ARG A 194 12.25 -13.59 9.91
C ARG A 194 11.19 -13.72 8.83
N CYS A 195 9.91 -13.77 9.20
CA CYS A 195 8.79 -13.84 8.27
C CYS A 195 7.80 -12.69 8.45
N ARG A 196 8.19 -11.65 9.19
CA ARG A 196 7.40 -10.44 9.35
C ARG A 196 7.19 -9.77 7.99
N GLU A 197 5.94 -9.51 7.63
CA GLU A 197 5.58 -8.75 6.44
C GLU A 197 4.93 -7.42 6.86
N VAL A 198 5.38 -6.33 6.24
CA VAL A 198 4.75 -5.02 6.37
C VAL A 198 4.35 -4.59 4.96
N ILE A 199 3.03 -4.47 4.74
CA ILE A 199 2.45 -4.19 3.44
C ILE A 199 1.35 -3.14 3.59
N SER A 200 1.16 -2.31 2.57
CA SER A 200 0.12 -1.28 2.57
C SER A 200 -0.70 -1.29 1.27
N VAL A 201 -1.91 -0.74 1.35
CA VAL A 201 -2.77 -0.50 0.19
C VAL A 201 -3.50 0.84 0.33
N PRO A 202 -3.56 1.65 -0.75
CA PRO A 202 -4.29 2.90 -0.76
C PRO A 202 -5.76 2.73 -1.19
N THR A 203 -6.61 3.60 -0.66
CA THR A 203 -7.99 3.82 -1.13
C THR A 203 -8.26 5.32 -1.25
N ASP A 204 -8.65 5.76 -2.45
CA ASP A 204 -9.02 7.16 -2.67
C ASP A 204 -10.44 7.45 -2.18
N VAL A 205 -10.63 8.55 -1.46
CA VAL A 205 -11.95 8.95 -0.95
C VAL A 205 -12.49 10.12 -1.78
N GLU A 206 -13.58 9.88 -2.51
CA GLU A 206 -14.27 10.94 -3.24
C GLU A 206 -15.04 11.83 -2.26
N PRO A 207 -14.82 13.15 -2.30
CA PRO A 207 -15.58 14.06 -1.44
C PRO A 207 -17.05 14.06 -1.84
N ILE A 208 -17.92 14.23 -0.85
CA ILE A 208 -19.35 14.47 -1.13
C ILE A 208 -19.44 15.81 -1.88
N LYS A 209 -19.91 15.78 -3.13
CA LYS A 209 -20.17 17.01 -3.88
C LYS A 209 -21.39 17.69 -3.27
N GLU A 210 -21.18 18.86 -2.68
CA GLU A 210 -22.31 19.72 -2.30
C GLU A 210 -23.13 20.04 -3.57
N PRO A 211 -24.47 19.99 -3.50
CA PRO A 211 -25.30 20.44 -4.61
C PRO A 211 -24.96 21.91 -4.92
N PRO A 212 -25.02 22.33 -6.18
CA PRO A 212 -24.76 23.72 -6.53
C PRO A 212 -25.71 24.63 -5.74
N PRO A 213 -25.22 25.79 -5.25
CA PRO A 213 -26.08 26.71 -4.52
C PRO A 213 -27.25 27.14 -5.40
N ILE A 214 -28.46 27.10 -4.85
CA ILE A 214 -29.65 27.60 -5.55
C ILE A 214 -29.56 29.12 -5.55
N LEU A 215 -29.52 29.73 -6.74
CA LEU A 215 -29.32 31.17 -6.90
C LEU A 215 -30.64 31.92 -7.12
N LYS A 216 -30.71 33.14 -6.59
CA LYS A 216 -31.74 34.13 -6.94
C LYS A 216 -31.49 34.67 -8.36
N ILE A 217 -32.56 35.02 -9.04
CA ILE A 217 -32.55 35.52 -10.42
C ILE A 217 -33.02 36.97 -10.42
N MET A 218 -32.19 37.90 -10.93
CA MET A 218 -32.63 39.28 -11.17
C MET A 218 -33.59 39.23 -12.37
N CYS A 219 -34.86 39.54 -12.13
CA CYS A 219 -35.84 39.64 -13.20
C CYS A 219 -35.64 40.93 -13.99
N ASP A 220 -35.70 42.07 -13.30
CA ASP A 220 -35.66 43.41 -13.91
C ASP A 220 -35.20 44.45 -12.87
N GLN A 221 -34.65 45.55 -13.37
CA GLN A 221 -34.26 46.71 -12.59
C GLN A 221 -34.53 47.97 -13.41
N PHE A 222 -35.35 48.88 -12.88
CA PHE A 222 -35.80 50.05 -13.64
C PHE A 222 -36.26 51.22 -12.76
N ASP A 223 -36.23 52.43 -13.30
CA ASP A 223 -36.85 53.60 -12.68
C ASP A 223 -38.35 53.64 -13.00
N SER A 224 -39.18 54.00 -12.02
CA SER A 224 -40.62 54.19 -12.23
C SER A 224 -40.87 55.47 -13.02
N ILE A 225 -41.20 55.30 -14.31
CA ILE A 225 -41.49 56.40 -15.24
C ILE A 225 -43.00 56.63 -15.35
N SER A 226 -43.75 55.56 -15.63
CA SER A 226 -45.20 55.61 -15.79
C SER A 226 -45.85 54.34 -15.25
N ASN A 227 -47.10 54.45 -14.84
CA ASN A 227 -47.81 53.32 -14.24
C ASN A 227 -47.99 52.14 -15.21
N ASP A 228 -48.11 52.41 -16.51
CA ASP A 228 -48.32 51.36 -17.50
C ASP A 228 -47.00 50.67 -17.87
N ASP A 229 -45.87 51.39 -17.83
CA ASP A 229 -44.53 50.78 -17.93
C ASP A 229 -44.24 49.87 -16.73
N ASP A 230 -44.48 50.35 -15.50
CA ASP A 230 -44.31 49.56 -14.28
C ASP A 230 -45.11 48.24 -14.36
N LYS A 231 -46.38 48.29 -14.81
CA LYS A 231 -47.24 47.11 -14.95
C LYS A 231 -46.70 46.12 -15.97
N ALA A 232 -46.24 46.59 -17.13
CA ALA A 232 -45.72 45.73 -18.19
C ALA A 232 -44.46 44.98 -17.71
N ARG A 233 -43.58 45.67 -16.97
CA ARG A 233 -42.38 45.06 -16.38
C ARG A 233 -42.70 44.09 -15.26
N LEU A 234 -43.64 44.46 -14.38
CA LEU A 234 -44.15 43.56 -13.32
C LEU A 234 -44.78 42.29 -13.91
N ASP A 235 -45.50 42.38 -15.03
CA ASP A 235 -46.07 41.22 -15.71
C ASP A 235 -44.99 40.26 -16.20
N ASN A 236 -43.91 40.76 -16.81
CA ASN A 236 -42.78 39.92 -17.25
C ASN A 236 -42.15 39.15 -16.07
N CYS A 237 -41.95 39.82 -14.93
CA CYS A 237 -41.43 39.18 -13.72
C CYS A 237 -42.40 38.19 -13.08
N MET A 238 -43.70 38.51 -13.09
CA MET A 238 -44.73 37.65 -12.55
C MET A 238 -44.86 36.35 -13.35
N ILE A 239 -44.80 36.41 -14.69
CA ILE A 239 -44.77 35.21 -15.54
C ILE A 239 -43.58 34.32 -15.20
N MET A 240 -42.38 34.89 -15.06
CA MET A 240 -41.19 34.13 -14.71
C MET A 240 -41.29 33.51 -13.29
N ALA A 241 -41.86 34.24 -12.32
CA ALA A 241 -42.09 33.73 -10.98
C ALA A 241 -43.15 32.61 -10.96
N GLN A 242 -44.22 32.70 -11.76
CA GLN A 242 -45.22 31.64 -11.90
C GLN A 242 -44.64 30.36 -12.50
N ASN A 243 -43.74 30.49 -13.48
CA ASN A 243 -43.02 29.36 -14.07
C ASN A 243 -41.92 28.77 -13.17
N THR A 244 -41.65 29.37 -12.01
CA THR A 244 -40.69 28.90 -11.02
C THR A 244 -41.45 28.48 -9.75
N PRO A 245 -41.83 27.20 -9.59
CA PRO A 245 -42.58 26.71 -8.43
C PRO A 245 -41.89 27.08 -7.12
N ASP A 246 -42.69 27.35 -6.08
CA ASP A 246 -42.24 27.66 -4.71
C ASP A 246 -41.29 28.87 -4.56
N SER A 247 -41.06 29.63 -5.64
CA SER A 247 -40.28 30.87 -5.59
C SER A 247 -41.05 32.02 -4.96
N GLN A 248 -40.30 32.91 -4.30
CA GLN A 248 -40.76 34.20 -3.80
C GLN A 248 -40.34 35.30 -4.78
N LEU A 249 -41.26 36.18 -5.15
CA LEU A 249 -40.99 37.40 -5.88
C LEU A 249 -40.65 38.51 -4.88
N TYR A 250 -39.39 38.89 -4.84
CA TYR A 250 -38.92 40.04 -4.07
C TYR A 250 -39.01 41.28 -4.92
N VAL A 251 -39.81 42.25 -4.48
CA VAL A 251 -39.94 43.57 -5.11
C VAL A 251 -39.28 44.58 -4.19
N VAL A 252 -38.04 44.95 -4.53
CA VAL A 252 -37.29 45.99 -3.82
C VAL A 252 -37.65 47.33 -4.45
N ILE A 253 -38.13 48.26 -3.64
CA ILE A 253 -38.46 49.62 -4.09
C ILE A 253 -37.55 50.60 -3.37
N TYR A 254 -36.76 51.32 -4.15
CA TYR A 254 -35.91 52.42 -3.72
C TYR A 254 -36.68 53.73 -3.84
N PRO A 255 -37.03 54.42 -2.74
CA PRO A 255 -37.79 55.66 -2.81
C PRO A 255 -37.00 56.78 -3.49
N GLY A 256 -37.62 57.52 -4.40
CA GLY A 256 -36.99 58.68 -5.03
C GLY A 256 -37.05 59.95 -4.19
N THR A 257 -36.06 60.82 -4.37
CA THR A 257 -35.96 62.13 -3.70
C THR A 257 -36.50 63.28 -4.55
N ASP A 258 -36.73 63.07 -5.84
CA ASP A 258 -37.33 64.06 -6.72
C ASP A 258 -38.80 64.37 -6.37
N ARG A 259 -39.30 65.49 -6.87
CA ARG A 259 -40.66 65.99 -6.54
C ARG A 259 -41.75 64.96 -6.89
N MET A 260 -41.62 64.23 -7.99
CA MET A 260 -42.64 63.26 -8.42
C MET A 260 -42.63 62.04 -7.51
N SER A 261 -41.46 61.52 -7.15
CA SER A 261 -41.32 60.41 -6.20
C SER A 261 -41.82 60.73 -4.80
N ARG A 262 -41.60 61.96 -4.33
CA ARG A 262 -42.08 62.41 -3.02
C ARG A 262 -43.58 62.69 -2.92
N THR A 263 -44.25 62.91 -4.05
CA THR A 263 -45.67 63.33 -4.06
C THR A 263 -46.60 62.28 -4.69
N ARG A 264 -46.21 61.71 -5.83
CA ARG A 264 -47.03 60.79 -6.62
C ARG A 264 -46.55 59.35 -6.52
N ASN A 265 -45.24 59.11 -6.56
CA ASN A 265 -44.63 57.78 -6.54
C ASN A 265 -43.95 57.46 -5.19
N THR A 266 -44.63 57.76 -4.08
CA THR A 266 -44.11 57.42 -2.75
C THR A 266 -44.08 55.91 -2.57
N TYR A 267 -43.14 55.40 -1.76
CA TYR A 267 -42.97 53.97 -1.51
C TYR A 267 -44.29 53.28 -1.20
N GLU A 268 -45.08 53.83 -0.28
CA GLU A 268 -46.35 53.27 0.18
C GLU A 268 -47.40 53.22 -0.94
N ARG A 269 -47.45 54.24 -1.80
CA ARG A 269 -48.37 54.28 -2.94
C ARG A 269 -47.97 53.29 -4.02
N VAL A 270 -46.69 53.24 -4.37
CA VAL A 270 -46.21 52.39 -5.46
C VAL A 270 -46.19 50.92 -5.06
N SER A 271 -45.80 50.58 -3.83
CA SER A 271 -45.84 49.21 -3.29
C SER A 271 -47.26 48.67 -3.21
N LYS A 272 -48.22 49.47 -2.70
CA LYS A 272 -49.63 49.07 -2.67
C LYS A 272 -50.18 48.89 -4.09
N ARG A 273 -49.93 49.84 -4.99
CA ARG A 273 -50.40 49.78 -6.38
C ARG A 273 -49.85 48.55 -7.10
N SER A 274 -48.55 48.24 -6.96
CA SER A 274 -47.95 47.08 -7.59
C SER A 274 -48.44 45.78 -6.97
N LEU A 275 -48.67 45.74 -5.65
CA LEU A 275 -49.26 44.58 -4.97
C LEU A 275 -50.69 44.32 -5.47
N ASP A 276 -51.55 45.34 -5.45
CA ASP A 276 -52.94 45.24 -5.93
C ASP A 276 -52.98 44.78 -7.39
N TYR A 277 -52.06 45.28 -8.23
CA TYR A 277 -51.92 44.86 -9.62
C TYR A 277 -51.52 43.38 -9.76
N LEU A 278 -50.46 42.94 -9.07
CA LEU A 278 -49.98 41.55 -9.12
C LEU A 278 -51.04 40.56 -8.62
N ILE A 279 -51.74 40.88 -7.53
CA ILE A 279 -52.84 40.06 -7.01
C ILE A 279 -53.98 39.98 -8.03
N LYS A 280 -54.36 41.11 -8.63
CA LYS A 280 -55.39 41.14 -9.68
C LYS A 280 -55.01 40.27 -10.89
N ARG A 281 -53.72 40.13 -11.19
CA ARG A 281 -53.20 39.28 -12.27
C ARG A 281 -53.08 37.80 -11.88
N GLY A 282 -53.46 37.43 -10.65
CA GLY A 282 -53.50 36.04 -10.19
C GLY A 282 -52.25 35.58 -9.46
N MET A 283 -51.38 36.50 -9.02
CA MET A 283 -50.25 36.15 -8.18
C MET A 283 -50.70 35.94 -6.72
N ASP A 284 -50.28 34.83 -6.11
CA ASP A 284 -50.52 34.58 -4.69
C ASP A 284 -49.78 35.62 -3.83
N PRO A 285 -50.49 36.42 -3.00
CA PRO A 285 -49.87 37.39 -2.10
C PRO A 285 -48.80 36.80 -1.19
N SER A 286 -48.92 35.52 -0.82
CA SER A 286 -47.96 34.83 0.06
C SER A 286 -46.57 34.68 -0.56
N ARG A 287 -46.50 34.75 -1.90
CA ARG A 287 -45.29 34.64 -2.72
C ARG A 287 -44.65 35.99 -3.06
N ILE A 288 -45.17 37.10 -2.54
CA ILE A 288 -44.66 38.45 -2.83
C ILE A 288 -44.04 39.04 -1.57
N LYS A 289 -42.80 39.51 -1.66
CA LYS A 289 -42.09 40.20 -0.58
C LYS A 289 -41.67 41.58 -1.03
N TYR A 290 -42.19 42.62 -0.37
CA TYR A 290 -41.73 43.99 -0.59
C TYR A 290 -40.62 44.34 0.38
N VAL A 291 -39.56 44.94 -0.14
CA VAL A 291 -38.47 45.48 0.67
C VAL A 291 -38.25 46.93 0.29
N ARG A 292 -38.13 47.80 1.29
CA ARG A 292 -37.79 49.20 1.10
C ARG A 292 -36.28 49.33 1.02
N GLY A 293 -35.76 49.78 -0.12
CA GLY A 293 -34.36 50.11 -0.27
C GLY A 293 -34.02 51.52 0.19
N SER A 294 -32.74 51.87 0.11
CA SER A 294 -32.24 53.23 0.29
C SER A 294 -32.86 54.22 -0.70
N ASN A 295 -32.70 55.51 -0.39
CA ASN A 295 -33.21 56.56 -1.26
C ASN A 295 -32.36 56.70 -2.53
N ARG A 296 -33.02 56.90 -3.66
CA ARG A 296 -32.39 57.23 -4.96
C ARG A 296 -32.89 58.58 -5.47
N THR A 297 -32.37 59.05 -6.60
CA THR A 297 -32.85 60.28 -7.23
C THR A 297 -34.31 60.14 -7.66
N ARG A 298 -34.67 59.01 -8.28
CA ARG A 298 -36.03 58.63 -8.69
C ARG A 298 -36.47 57.34 -8.02
N THR A 299 -37.78 57.14 -7.86
CA THR A 299 -38.31 55.87 -7.37
C THR A 299 -37.95 54.77 -8.37
N ALA A 300 -37.28 53.71 -7.89
CA ALA A 300 -36.80 52.62 -8.73
C ALA A 300 -37.19 51.26 -8.15
N TYR A 301 -37.31 50.28 -9.03
CA TYR A 301 -37.60 48.89 -8.75
C TYR A 301 -36.37 48.03 -9.01
N GLU A 302 -36.21 47.01 -8.18
CA GLU A 302 -35.33 45.88 -8.43
C GLU A 302 -36.10 44.63 -8.03
N ILE A 303 -36.32 43.75 -9.00
CA ILE A 303 -37.21 42.61 -8.85
C ILE A 303 -36.40 41.33 -8.96
N TRP A 304 -36.53 40.47 -7.96
CA TRP A 304 -35.83 39.20 -7.87
C TRP A 304 -36.82 38.04 -7.76
N ILE A 305 -36.48 36.93 -8.41
CA ILE A 305 -37.13 35.63 -8.21
C ILE A 305 -36.19 34.82 -7.33
N VAL A 306 -36.68 34.42 -6.16
CA VAL A 306 -35.91 33.71 -5.13
C VAL A 306 -36.53 32.33 -4.96
N PRO A 307 -35.99 31.27 -5.59
CA PRO A 307 -36.44 29.91 -5.38
C PRO A 307 -36.29 29.48 -3.91
N ALA A 308 -37.02 28.44 -3.50
CA ALA A 308 -36.85 27.84 -2.18
C ALA A 308 -35.39 27.38 -1.99
N GLY A 309 -34.78 27.78 -0.87
CA GLY A 309 -33.37 27.48 -0.55
C GLY A 309 -32.34 28.49 -1.09
N ALA A 310 -32.75 29.45 -1.92
CA ALA A 310 -31.88 30.56 -2.33
C ALA A 310 -31.84 31.69 -1.29
N GLU A 311 -30.69 32.35 -1.16
CA GLU A 311 -30.56 33.52 -0.28
C GLU A 311 -31.31 34.75 -0.85
N PRO A 312 -32.11 35.47 -0.03
CA PRO A 312 -32.78 36.70 -0.43
C PRO A 312 -31.82 37.78 -0.97
N PRO A 313 -32.31 38.76 -1.75
CA PRO A 313 -31.49 39.88 -2.19
C PRO A 313 -31.02 40.72 -1.00
N VAL A 314 -29.74 41.13 -1.04
CA VAL A 314 -29.18 42.09 -0.08
C VAL A 314 -29.56 43.48 -0.56
N VAL A 315 -30.44 44.14 0.18
CA VAL A 315 -30.93 45.47 -0.17
C VAL A 315 -30.01 46.52 0.44
N GLN A 316 -29.57 47.48 -0.40
CA GLN A 316 -28.75 48.62 0.01
C GLN A 316 -29.59 49.84 0.34
#